data_AF-A0A9P1EHV4-F1
#
_entry.id   AF-A0A9P1EHV4-F1
#
_cell.length_a   1.000
_cell.length_b   1.000
_cell.length_c   1.000
_cell.angle_alpha   90.00
_cell.angle_beta   90.00
_cell.angle_gamma   90.00
#
_symmetry.space_group_name_H-M   'P 1'
#
loop_
_entity.id
_entity.type
_entity.pdbx_description
1 polymer ?
#
loop_
_entity_poly.entity_id
_entity_poly.type
_entity_poly.pdbx_seq_one_letter_code
_entity_poly.pdbx_strand_id
1 'polypeptide(L)'
;MNTGTNRGDARAFKLETLLKLVDVKGTDGKTTLLHFVVQEIIRSEGAASNQTSEKAIIKPKDEGLKRQELQVVAGLSRELDNVKKAAGMDSDVLHGYVSKLETGLRKVHLVVEYEKPGMQGNFFESMKMFLKVAEDEIKRINEEERKVLLIVKEVTEYFHGDAAKEGAHPFRIFMIVRDFLSILDSVCKDVGRMHERTGADSSRSFRIPATSSLPVLSRYNAKHNRSSSFDSVSS
;
A
#
# COMPACT_ATOMS: atom_id res chain seq x y z
N MET A 1 3.33 20.62 4.51
CA MET A 1 4.15 19.75 5.39
C MET A 1 5.64 19.80 5.08
N ASN A 2 6.08 19.95 3.82
CA ASN A 2 7.52 19.92 3.46
C ASN A 2 8.10 21.27 3.00
N THR A 3 7.35 22.37 3.07
CA THR A 3 7.79 23.72 2.66
C THR A 3 9.07 24.12 3.39
N GLY A 4 10.10 24.55 2.65
CA GLY A 4 11.40 24.95 3.22
C GLY A 4 12.37 23.79 3.52
N THR A 5 12.03 22.56 3.16
CA THR A 5 12.95 21.40 3.25
C THR A 5 13.51 21.03 1.88
N ASN A 6 14.56 20.21 1.84
CA ASN A 6 15.08 19.60 0.61
C ASN A 6 14.07 18.69 -0.13
N ARG A 7 12.88 18.46 0.43
CA ARG A 7 11.77 17.72 -0.18
C ARG A 7 10.56 18.61 -0.50
N GLY A 8 10.67 19.92 -0.33
CA GLY A 8 9.56 20.87 -0.52
C GLY A 8 9.00 20.91 -1.95
N ASP A 9 9.89 20.80 -2.94
CA ASP A 9 9.55 20.86 -4.37
C ASP A 9 9.58 19.48 -5.06
N ALA A 10 9.47 18.40 -4.26
CA ALA A 10 9.52 17.05 -4.80
C ALA A 10 8.31 16.77 -5.71
N ARG A 11 8.58 16.36 -6.95
CA ARG A 11 7.55 16.00 -7.94
C ARG A 11 7.10 14.53 -7.85
N ALA A 12 7.92 13.68 -7.24
CA ALA A 12 7.67 12.26 -7.02
C ALA A 12 8.48 11.76 -5.81
N PHE A 13 8.17 10.55 -5.34
CA PHE A 13 8.92 9.87 -4.29
C PHE A 13 9.14 8.40 -4.66
N LYS A 14 10.24 7.80 -4.17
CA LYS A 14 10.52 6.36 -4.33
C LYS A 14 9.61 5.54 -3.43
N LEU A 15 9.21 4.34 -3.87
CA LEU A 15 8.33 3.46 -3.08
C LEU A 15 8.88 3.11 -1.69
N GLU A 16 10.20 3.04 -1.50
CA GLU A 16 10.81 2.87 -0.17
C GLU A 16 10.36 3.93 0.86
N THR A 17 9.96 5.11 0.39
CA THR A 17 9.47 6.20 1.24
C THR A 17 8.13 5.84 1.90
N LEU A 18 7.34 4.93 1.30
CA LEU A 18 6.08 4.44 1.87
C LEU A 18 6.30 3.76 3.22
N LEU A 19 7.40 3.02 3.36
CA LEU A 19 7.74 2.33 4.61
C LEU A 19 8.07 3.31 5.75
N LYS A 20 8.45 4.56 5.42
CA LYS A 20 8.79 5.61 6.40
C LYS A 20 7.58 6.37 6.91
N LEU A 21 6.38 6.16 6.33
CA LEU A 21 5.17 6.88 6.74
C LEU A 21 4.72 6.50 8.16
N VAL A 22 5.15 5.35 8.68
CA VAL A 22 4.89 4.94 10.07
C VAL A 22 5.86 5.54 11.08
N ASP A 23 7.01 6.04 10.63
CA ASP A 23 8.02 6.63 11.51
C ASP A 23 7.68 8.08 11.87
N VAL A 24 6.90 8.75 11.03
CA VAL A 24 6.41 10.10 11.28
C VAL A 24 5.19 10.03 12.20
N LYS A 25 5.36 10.40 13.46
CA LYS A 25 4.33 10.32 14.50
C LYS A 25 3.79 11.69 14.90
N GLY A 26 2.52 11.73 15.30
CA GLY A 26 1.89 12.89 15.90
C GLY A 26 2.42 13.17 17.32
N THR A 27 1.92 14.24 17.93
CA THR A 27 2.31 14.67 19.29
C THR A 27 1.95 13.63 20.37
N ASP A 28 1.00 12.75 20.09
CA ASP A 28 0.61 11.64 20.98
C ASP A 28 1.61 10.47 20.98
N GLY A 29 2.60 10.48 20.08
CA GLY A 29 3.59 9.40 19.89
C GLY A 29 3.00 8.05 19.45
N LYS A 30 1.70 8.00 19.12
CA LYS A 30 0.94 6.78 18.82
C LYS A 30 0.40 6.79 17.41
N THR A 31 -0.18 7.91 16.97
CA THR A 31 -0.73 8.04 15.62
C THR A 31 0.39 8.39 14.64
N THR A 32 0.42 7.70 13.51
CA THR A 32 1.42 7.94 12.46
C THR A 32 0.82 8.76 11.32
N LEU A 33 1.65 9.35 10.47
CA LEU A 33 1.21 10.03 9.25
C LEU A 33 0.31 9.12 8.39
N LEU A 34 0.63 7.82 8.33
CA LEU A 34 -0.20 6.86 7.61
C LEU A 34 -1.62 6.72 8.19
N HIS A 35 -1.81 6.83 9.52
CA HIS A 35 -3.16 6.85 10.11
C HIS A 35 -3.98 8.03 9.62
N PHE A 36 -3.37 9.22 9.57
CA PHE A 36 -4.03 10.43 9.05
C PHE A 36 -4.36 10.29 7.57
N VAL A 37 -3.45 9.75 6.77
CA VAL A 37 -3.69 9.50 5.34
C VAL A 37 -4.87 8.54 5.13
N VAL A 38 -4.92 7.42 5.87
CA VAL A 38 -6.03 6.47 5.79
C VAL A 38 -7.35 7.11 6.21
N GLN A 39 -7.38 7.86 7.32
CA GLN A 39 -8.58 8.59 7.75
C GLN A 39 -9.05 9.62 6.73
N GLU A 40 -8.11 10.32 6.09
CA GLU A 40 -8.40 11.37 5.11
C GLU A 40 -8.96 10.79 3.80
N ILE A 41 -8.46 9.63 3.35
CA ILE A 41 -9.01 8.91 2.18
C ILE A 41 -10.45 8.50 2.46
N ILE A 42 -10.71 7.87 3.62
CA ILE A 42 -12.06 7.48 4.05
C ILE A 42 -13.00 8.69 4.05
N ARG A 43 -12.55 9.81 4.64
CA ARG A 43 -13.33 11.06 4.71
C ARG A 43 -13.66 11.63 3.34
N SER A 44 -12.70 11.58 2.41
CA SER A 44 -12.85 12.15 1.06
C SER A 44 -13.75 11.26 0.17
N GLU A 45 -13.65 9.95 0.29
CA GLU A 45 -14.51 9.00 -0.43
C GLU A 45 -15.96 9.03 0.08
N GLY A 46 -16.17 9.19 1.40
CA GLY A 46 -17.51 9.34 1.98
C GLY A 46 -18.23 10.64 1.59
N ALA A 47 -17.48 11.72 1.34
CA ALA A 47 -18.06 13.00 0.88
C ALA A 47 -18.61 12.95 -0.56
N ALA A 48 -18.10 12.05 -1.40
CA ALA A 48 -18.58 11.87 -2.77
C ALA A 48 -19.89 11.08 -2.86
N SER A 49 -20.15 10.17 -1.90
CA SER A 49 -21.40 9.38 -1.84
C SER A 49 -22.61 10.20 -1.41
N ASN A 50 -22.40 11.25 -0.60
CA ASN A 50 -23.47 12.08 -0.04
C ASN A 50 -24.06 13.12 -1.01
N GLN A 51 -23.50 13.31 -2.21
CA GLN A 51 -23.99 14.30 -3.18
C GLN A 51 -25.17 13.80 -4.04
N THR A 52 -25.55 12.52 -3.95
CA THR A 52 -26.61 11.94 -4.79
C THR A 52 -27.96 11.76 -4.07
N SER A 53 -28.11 12.24 -2.84
CA SER A 53 -29.35 12.03 -2.06
C SER A 53 -29.86 13.28 -1.35
N GLU A 54 -30.24 14.28 -2.15
CA GLU A 54 -31.23 15.25 -1.68
C GLU A 54 -32.58 14.52 -1.47
N LYS A 55 -33.04 14.52 -0.21
CA LYS A 55 -34.32 13.98 0.31
C LYS A 55 -34.30 12.53 0.79
N ALA A 56 -33.78 12.31 1.99
CA ALA A 56 -34.43 11.38 2.93
C ALA A 56 -34.13 11.74 4.39
N ILE A 57 -35.21 11.78 5.15
CA ILE A 57 -35.33 12.12 6.56
C ILE A 57 -34.52 11.16 7.45
N ILE A 58 -33.69 11.75 8.32
CA ILE A 58 -33.16 11.28 9.61
C ILE A 58 -33.37 9.78 9.93
N LYS A 59 -32.34 8.96 9.66
CA LYS A 59 -32.03 7.73 10.40
C LYS A 59 -30.50 7.60 10.55
N PRO A 60 -29.97 7.16 11.69
CA PRO A 60 -28.53 6.99 11.88
C PRO A 60 -28.10 5.72 11.13
N LYS A 61 -27.76 5.87 9.85
CA LYS A 61 -27.21 4.82 8.97
C LYS A 61 -25.70 4.99 8.79
N ASP A 62 -25.05 5.61 9.77
CA ASP A 62 -23.68 6.10 9.70
C ASP A 62 -22.65 4.97 9.90
N GLU A 63 -23.01 3.91 10.63
CA GLU A 63 -22.15 2.75 10.91
C GLU A 63 -21.92 1.86 9.67
N GLY A 64 -22.93 1.73 8.80
CA GLY A 64 -22.88 0.85 7.62
C GLY A 64 -22.13 1.47 6.43
N LEU A 65 -22.25 2.78 6.24
CA LEU A 65 -21.57 3.53 5.18
C LEU A 65 -20.06 3.68 5.49
N LYS A 66 -19.70 3.99 6.75
CA LYS A 66 -18.31 4.03 7.21
C LYS A 66 -17.57 2.69 7.06
N ARG A 67 -18.29 1.56 7.18
CA ARG A 67 -17.75 0.21 6.91
C ARG A 67 -17.50 -0.05 5.43
N GLN A 68 -18.27 0.57 4.52
CA GLN A 68 -18.08 0.46 3.08
C GLN A 68 -16.88 1.30 2.61
N GLU A 69 -16.64 2.47 3.22
CA GLU A 69 -15.56 3.40 2.86
C GLU A 69 -14.16 2.88 3.24
N LEU A 70 -14.04 2.12 4.33
CA LEU A 70 -12.78 1.42 4.66
C LEU A 70 -12.43 0.31 3.63
N GLN A 71 -13.38 -0.14 2.80
CA GLN A 71 -13.16 -1.27 1.89
C GLN A 71 -12.23 -0.97 0.72
N VAL A 72 -12.13 0.29 0.27
CA VAL A 72 -11.28 0.63 -0.89
C VAL A 72 -9.82 0.52 -0.51
N VAL A 73 -9.40 1.23 0.54
CA VAL A 73 -8.00 1.19 1.02
C VAL A 73 -7.65 -0.18 1.62
N ALA A 74 -8.57 -0.80 2.38
CA ALA A 74 -8.35 -2.16 2.90
C ALA A 74 -8.44 -3.26 1.82
N GLY A 75 -8.99 -2.95 0.65
CA GLY A 75 -9.10 -3.85 -0.49
C GLY A 75 -7.79 -4.00 -1.27
N LEU A 76 -6.88 -3.03 -1.16
CA LEU A 76 -5.63 -3.00 -1.92
C LEU A 76 -4.74 -4.22 -1.66
N SER A 77 -4.70 -4.71 -0.42
CA SER A 77 -3.95 -5.93 -0.05
C SER A 77 -4.46 -7.19 -0.75
N ARG A 78 -5.75 -7.22 -1.13
CA ARG A 78 -6.37 -8.31 -1.92
C ARG A 78 -6.09 -8.15 -3.41
N GLU A 79 -6.20 -6.93 -3.94
CA GLU A 79 -5.97 -6.65 -5.36
C GLU A 79 -4.51 -6.93 -5.77
N LEU A 80 -3.57 -6.67 -4.85
CA LEU A 80 -2.14 -6.89 -5.06
C LEU A 80 -1.65 -8.23 -4.50
N ASP A 81 -2.47 -9.27 -4.46
CA ASP A 81 -2.07 -10.60 -3.96
C ASP A 81 -0.90 -11.21 -4.75
N ASN A 82 -0.89 -11.02 -6.06
CA ASN A 82 0.21 -11.48 -6.91
C ASN A 82 1.54 -10.79 -6.60
N VAL A 83 1.50 -9.53 -6.13
CA VAL A 83 2.71 -8.82 -5.66
C VAL A 83 3.28 -9.50 -4.41
N LYS A 84 2.42 -9.93 -3.48
CA LYS A 84 2.85 -10.65 -2.28
C LYS A 84 3.50 -11.99 -2.62
N LYS A 85 2.97 -12.70 -3.63
CA LYS A 85 3.57 -13.94 -4.15
C LYS A 85 4.92 -13.67 -4.82
N ALA A 86 4.99 -12.67 -5.70
CA ALA A 86 6.22 -12.29 -6.39
C ALA A 86 7.32 -11.85 -5.41
N ALA A 87 6.96 -11.19 -4.31
CA ALA A 87 7.89 -10.80 -3.24
C ALA A 87 8.52 -11.98 -2.48
N GLY A 88 7.99 -13.20 -2.64
CA GLY A 88 8.57 -14.43 -2.09
C GLY A 88 9.43 -15.21 -3.10
N MET A 89 9.57 -14.72 -4.33
CA MET A 89 10.39 -15.34 -5.36
C MET A 89 11.83 -14.83 -5.28
N ASP A 90 12.76 -15.65 -5.76
CA ASP A 90 14.18 -15.32 -5.90
C ASP A 90 14.59 -15.54 -7.36
N SER A 91 15.14 -14.50 -7.98
CA SER A 91 15.50 -14.52 -9.40
C SER A 91 16.65 -15.47 -9.71
N ASP A 92 17.62 -15.57 -8.81
CA ASP A 92 18.80 -16.43 -9.01
C ASP A 92 18.41 -17.90 -8.85
N VAL A 93 17.50 -18.18 -7.91
CA VAL A 93 16.92 -19.52 -7.74
C VAL A 93 16.09 -19.91 -8.96
N LEU A 94 15.26 -19.00 -9.50
CA LEU A 94 14.47 -19.25 -10.71
C LEU A 94 15.37 -19.57 -11.90
N HIS A 95 16.36 -18.72 -12.16
CA HIS A 95 17.34 -18.92 -13.22
C HIS A 95 18.14 -20.22 -13.03
N GLY A 96 18.45 -20.55 -11.78
CA GLY A 96 19.09 -21.81 -11.41
C GLY A 96 18.26 -23.04 -11.77
N TYR A 97 16.92 -22.99 -11.69
CA TYR A 97 16.07 -24.09 -12.14
C TYR A 97 16.10 -24.25 -13.66
N VAL A 98 16.03 -23.16 -14.43
CA VAL A 98 16.12 -23.19 -15.90
C VAL A 98 17.48 -23.77 -16.33
N SER A 99 18.57 -23.28 -15.73
CA SER A 99 19.93 -23.78 -15.98
C SER A 99 20.11 -25.28 -15.66
N LYS A 100 19.45 -25.77 -14.60
CA LYS A 100 19.45 -27.20 -14.24
C LYS A 100 18.69 -28.04 -15.26
N LEU A 101 17.56 -27.55 -15.77
CA LEU A 101 16.81 -28.22 -16.84
C LEU A 101 17.66 -28.32 -18.11
N GLU A 102 18.27 -27.23 -18.55
CA GLU A 102 19.17 -27.20 -19.71
C GLU A 102 20.35 -28.18 -19.54
N THR A 103 20.97 -28.19 -18.36
CA THR A 103 22.09 -29.10 -18.06
C THR A 103 21.66 -30.55 -18.03
N GLY A 104 20.50 -30.85 -17.44
CA GLY A 104 19.92 -32.18 -17.43
C GLY A 104 19.63 -32.67 -18.85
N LEU A 105 19.06 -31.80 -19.69
CA LEU A 105 18.73 -32.12 -21.07
C LEU A 105 19.98 -32.41 -21.91
N ARG A 106 21.05 -31.62 -21.74
CA ARG A 106 22.36 -31.89 -22.36
C ARG A 106 22.90 -33.28 -21.99
N LYS A 107 22.76 -33.70 -20.73
CA LYS A 107 23.19 -35.04 -20.30
C LYS A 107 22.39 -36.14 -20.98
N VAL A 108 21.07 -35.95 -21.13
CA VAL A 108 20.22 -36.90 -21.86
C VAL A 108 20.62 -36.98 -23.33
N HIS A 109 20.92 -35.83 -23.95
CA HIS A 109 21.41 -35.79 -25.32
C HIS A 109 22.69 -36.62 -25.49
N LEU A 110 23.65 -36.49 -24.58
CA LEU A 110 24.88 -37.32 -24.60
C LEU A 110 24.57 -38.82 -24.50
N VAL A 111 23.56 -39.22 -23.73
CA VAL A 111 23.14 -40.64 -23.65
C VAL A 111 22.60 -41.14 -24.99
N VAL A 112 21.83 -40.31 -25.70
CA VAL A 112 21.26 -40.67 -27.01
C VAL A 112 22.34 -40.84 -28.08
N GLU A 113 23.45 -40.10 -27.99
CA GLU A 113 24.58 -40.23 -28.92
C GLU A 113 25.29 -41.60 -28.85
N TYR A 114 25.06 -42.41 -27.80
CA TYR A 114 25.59 -43.77 -27.70
C TYR A 114 24.79 -44.82 -28.47
N GLU A 115 23.74 -44.45 -29.20
CA GLU A 115 22.95 -45.36 -30.04
C GLU A 115 23.85 -46.07 -31.07
N LYS A 116 23.77 -47.41 -31.11
CA LYS A 116 24.51 -48.23 -32.08
C LYS A 116 23.55 -49.03 -32.97
N PRO A 117 23.93 -49.28 -34.24
CA PRO A 117 23.18 -50.19 -35.10
C PRO A 117 23.02 -51.57 -34.44
N GLY A 118 21.80 -52.11 -34.41
CA GLY A 118 21.51 -53.43 -33.85
C GLY A 118 21.09 -53.45 -32.38
N MET A 119 21.05 -52.30 -31.70
CA MET A 119 20.39 -52.20 -30.39
C MET A 119 18.87 -52.38 -30.54
N GLN A 120 18.29 -53.31 -29.77
CA GLN A 120 16.84 -53.56 -29.76
C GLN A 120 16.13 -52.72 -28.70
N GLY A 121 14.90 -52.29 -29.01
CA GLY A 121 14.04 -51.51 -28.11
C GLY A 121 13.70 -50.12 -28.65
N ASN A 122 12.79 -49.42 -27.98
CA ASN A 122 12.26 -48.11 -28.37
C ASN A 122 12.82 -46.93 -27.56
N PHE A 123 13.83 -47.17 -26.72
CA PHE A 123 14.37 -46.17 -25.81
C PHE A 123 14.93 -44.95 -26.56
N PHE A 124 15.83 -45.16 -27.53
CA PHE A 124 16.47 -44.07 -28.27
C PHE A 124 15.47 -43.26 -29.10
N GLU A 125 14.50 -43.92 -29.74
CA GLU A 125 13.44 -43.23 -30.48
C GLU A 125 12.56 -42.37 -29.56
N SER A 126 12.15 -42.94 -28.42
CA SER A 126 11.39 -42.20 -27.41
C SER A 126 12.17 -41.02 -26.86
N MET A 127 13.49 -41.19 -26.67
CA MET A 127 14.36 -40.15 -26.12
C MET A 127 14.63 -39.03 -27.13
N LYS A 128 14.76 -39.34 -28.42
CA LYS A 128 14.85 -38.32 -29.49
C LYS A 128 13.59 -37.45 -29.53
N MET A 129 12.41 -38.07 -29.41
CA MET A 129 11.13 -37.34 -29.34
C MET A 129 11.03 -36.50 -28.06
N PHE A 130 11.44 -37.05 -26.92
CA PHE A 130 11.51 -36.32 -25.65
C PHE A 130 12.44 -35.10 -25.75
N LEU A 131 13.66 -35.28 -26.28
CA LEU A 131 14.66 -34.21 -26.45
C LEU A 131 14.07 -33.07 -27.26
N LYS A 132 13.48 -33.36 -28.43
CA LYS A 132 12.88 -32.34 -29.29
C LYS A 132 11.83 -31.51 -28.55
N VAL A 133 10.91 -32.15 -27.85
CA VAL A 133 9.85 -31.44 -27.09
C VAL A 133 10.47 -30.63 -25.95
N ALA A 134 11.35 -31.23 -25.17
CA ALA A 134 11.95 -30.58 -24.01
C ALA A 134 12.85 -29.39 -24.39
N GLU A 135 13.59 -29.46 -25.51
CA GLU A 135 14.38 -28.33 -26.02
C GLU A 135 13.49 -27.13 -26.33
N ASP A 136 12.37 -27.36 -27.02
CA ASP A 136 11.40 -26.31 -27.35
C ASP A 136 10.73 -25.74 -26.09
N GLU A 137 10.35 -26.56 -25.12
CA GLU A 137 9.76 -26.09 -23.85
C GLU A 137 10.75 -25.24 -23.05
N ILE A 138 11.98 -25.72 -22.84
CA ILE A 138 13.00 -25.02 -22.05
C ILE A 138 13.35 -23.69 -22.70
N LYS A 139 13.50 -23.65 -24.03
CA LYS A 139 13.74 -22.41 -24.77
C LYS A 139 12.63 -21.39 -24.55
N ARG A 140 11.36 -21.82 -24.55
CA ARG A 140 10.23 -20.93 -24.26
C ARG A 140 10.26 -20.41 -22.83
N ILE A 141 10.53 -21.27 -21.84
CA ILE A 141 10.64 -20.87 -20.43
C ILE A 141 11.74 -19.82 -20.24
N ASN A 142 12.92 -20.03 -20.85
CA ASN A 142 14.05 -19.10 -20.77
C ASN A 142 13.71 -17.73 -21.38
N GLU A 143 13.03 -17.71 -22.53
CA GLU A 143 12.60 -16.46 -23.16
C GLU A 143 11.53 -15.73 -22.33
N GLU A 144 10.58 -16.44 -21.72
CA GLU A 144 9.60 -15.86 -20.81
C GLU A 144 10.25 -15.31 -19.53
N GLU A 145 11.21 -16.03 -18.94
CA GLU A 145 12.00 -15.54 -17.81
C GLU A 145 12.66 -14.20 -18.15
N ARG A 146 13.34 -14.12 -19.31
CA ARG A 146 14.00 -12.90 -19.78
C ARG A 146 13.01 -11.74 -19.96
N LYS A 147 11.84 -11.99 -20.56
CA LYS A 147 10.79 -10.97 -20.75
C LYS A 147 10.26 -10.46 -19.41
N VAL A 148 9.96 -11.35 -18.47
CA VAL A 148 9.45 -10.98 -17.15
C VAL A 148 10.47 -10.11 -16.42
N LEU A 149 11.75 -10.47 -16.44
CA LEU A 149 12.80 -9.66 -15.81
C LEU A 149 12.95 -8.27 -16.44
N LEU A 150 12.75 -8.13 -17.76
CA LEU A 150 12.72 -6.82 -18.42
C LEU A 150 11.53 -5.97 -17.96
N ILE A 151 10.33 -6.55 -17.88
CA ILE A 151 9.15 -5.84 -17.39
C ILE A 151 9.37 -5.38 -15.93
N VAL A 152 9.94 -6.24 -15.09
CA VAL A 152 10.28 -5.89 -13.71
C VAL A 152 11.27 -4.74 -13.64
N LYS A 153 12.26 -4.71 -14.55
CA LYS A 153 13.21 -3.61 -14.67
C LYS A 153 12.50 -2.31 -15.04
N GLU A 154 11.64 -2.31 -16.06
CA GLU A 154 10.87 -1.13 -16.49
C GLU A 154 9.99 -0.57 -15.36
N VAL A 155 9.29 -1.45 -14.62
CA VAL A 155 8.48 -1.05 -13.46
C VAL A 155 9.38 -0.48 -12.35
N THR A 156 10.56 -1.05 -12.13
CA THR A 156 11.53 -0.53 -11.16
C THR A 156 12.03 0.85 -11.56
N GLU A 157 12.36 1.06 -12.83
CA GLU A 157 12.76 2.36 -13.38
C GLU A 157 11.66 3.41 -13.20
N TYR A 158 10.40 3.04 -13.46
CA TYR A 158 9.26 3.94 -13.28
C TYR A 158 9.14 4.47 -11.84
N PHE A 159 9.30 3.61 -10.83
CA PHE A 159 9.09 3.98 -9.42
C PHE A 159 10.36 4.44 -8.69
N HIS A 160 11.55 4.02 -9.12
CA HIS A 160 12.82 4.31 -8.43
C HIS A 160 13.78 5.17 -9.27
N GLY A 161 13.49 5.41 -10.54
CA GLY A 161 14.32 6.13 -11.49
C GLY A 161 15.43 5.22 -12.04
N ASP A 162 16.63 5.35 -11.49
CA ASP A 162 17.79 4.60 -11.97
C ASP A 162 17.79 3.16 -11.44
N ALA A 163 17.33 2.19 -12.25
CA ALA A 163 17.33 0.78 -11.88
C ALA A 163 18.72 0.15 -11.79
N ALA A 164 19.79 0.80 -12.26
CA ALA A 164 21.15 0.29 -12.11
C ALA A 164 21.59 0.23 -10.64
N LYS A 165 21.01 1.06 -9.76
CA LYS A 165 21.29 1.08 -8.32
C LYS A 165 20.55 0.00 -7.53
N GLU A 166 19.46 -0.52 -8.09
CA GLU A 166 18.62 -1.57 -7.50
C GLU A 166 18.93 -2.97 -8.07
N GLY A 167 19.76 -3.05 -9.11
CA GLY A 167 20.00 -4.22 -9.96
C GLY A 167 20.55 -5.48 -9.28
N ALA A 168 20.87 -5.43 -7.98
CA ALA A 168 21.24 -6.63 -7.22
C ALA A 168 20.02 -7.54 -6.90
N HIS A 169 18.81 -6.98 -6.86
CA HIS A 169 17.60 -7.73 -6.48
C HIS A 169 16.38 -7.31 -7.31
N PRO A 170 16.16 -7.91 -8.49
CA PRO A 170 15.07 -7.55 -9.40
C PRO A 170 13.69 -7.51 -8.73
N PHE A 171 13.42 -8.41 -7.78
CA PHE A 171 12.12 -8.52 -7.12
C PHE A 171 11.96 -7.64 -5.85
N ARG A 172 12.97 -6.82 -5.51
CA ARG A 172 12.93 -5.95 -4.32
C ARG A 172 11.75 -4.99 -4.32
N ILE A 173 11.33 -4.51 -5.49
CA ILE A 173 10.15 -3.65 -5.62
C ILE A 173 8.89 -4.32 -5.06
N PHE A 174 8.70 -5.62 -5.30
CA PHE A 174 7.55 -6.37 -4.79
C PHE A 174 7.62 -6.52 -3.27
N MET A 175 8.82 -6.71 -2.70
CA MET A 175 9.01 -6.76 -1.25
C MET A 175 8.59 -5.46 -0.57
N ILE A 176 9.02 -4.31 -1.11
CA ILE A 176 8.65 -2.99 -0.59
C ILE A 176 7.13 -2.82 -0.56
N VAL A 177 6.45 -3.18 -1.66
CA VAL A 177 4.99 -3.07 -1.76
C VAL A 177 4.31 -4.04 -0.80
N ARG A 178 4.73 -5.31 -0.71
CA ARG A 178 4.20 -6.29 0.24
C ARG A 178 4.30 -5.80 1.68
N ASP A 179 5.45 -5.27 2.06
CA ASP A 179 5.72 -4.82 3.42
C ASP A 179 4.87 -3.58 3.75
N PHE A 180 4.76 -2.65 2.80
CA PHE A 180 3.85 -1.52 2.94
C PHE A 180 2.38 -1.95 3.06
N LEU A 181 1.91 -2.92 2.26
CA LEU A 181 0.54 -3.44 2.36
C LEU A 181 0.27 -4.07 3.72
N SER A 182 1.26 -4.77 4.29
CA SER A 182 1.14 -5.36 5.63
C SER A 182 1.00 -4.29 6.71
N ILE A 183 1.76 -3.19 6.57
CA ILE A 183 1.65 -2.01 7.44
C ILE A 183 0.28 -1.34 7.27
N LEU A 184 -0.16 -1.14 6.02
CA LEU A 184 -1.44 -0.52 5.70
C LEU A 184 -2.61 -1.32 6.29
N ASP A 185 -2.58 -2.65 6.18
CA ASP A 185 -3.59 -3.54 6.76
C ASP A 185 -3.68 -3.38 8.30
N SER A 186 -2.53 -3.22 8.97
CA SER A 186 -2.50 -2.93 10.41
C SER A 186 -3.13 -1.57 10.73
N VAL A 187 -2.75 -0.52 9.98
CA VAL A 187 -3.29 0.83 10.19
C VAL A 187 -4.79 0.88 9.92
N CYS A 188 -5.30 0.23 8.87
CA CYS A 188 -6.73 0.14 8.59
C CYS A 188 -7.50 -0.50 9.74
N LYS A 189 -6.96 -1.58 10.33
CA LYS A 189 -7.55 -2.20 11.53
C LYS A 189 -7.53 -1.25 12.73
N ASP A 190 -6.45 -0.49 12.90
CA ASP A 190 -6.30 0.45 14.02
C ASP A 190 -7.30 1.60 13.92
N VAL A 191 -7.42 2.20 12.73
CA VAL A 191 -8.40 3.25 12.42
C VAL A 191 -9.83 2.74 12.60
N GLY A 192 -10.14 1.52 12.17
CA GLY A 192 -11.45 0.89 12.41
C GLY A 192 -11.79 0.81 13.90
N ARG A 193 -10.85 0.33 14.74
CA ARG A 193 -11.05 0.26 16.20
C ARG A 193 -11.19 1.62 16.86
N MET A 194 -10.52 2.66 16.35
CA MET A 194 -10.66 4.04 16.85
C MET A 194 -12.06 4.60 16.59
N HIS A 195 -12.65 4.29 15.43
CA HIS A 195 -14.01 4.72 15.10
C HIS A 195 -15.06 4.01 15.95
N GLU A 196 -14.92 2.70 16.18
CA GLU A 196 -15.83 1.94 17.06
C GLU A 196 -15.81 2.47 18.51
N ARG A 197 -14.65 2.86 19.04
CA ARG A 197 -14.53 3.44 20.39
C ARG A 197 -15.11 4.85 20.50
N THR A 198 -15.02 5.65 19.44
CA THR A 198 -15.55 7.01 19.43
C THR A 198 -17.08 7.02 19.29
N GLY A 199 -17.67 6.02 18.61
CA GLY A 199 -19.13 5.81 18.54
C GLY A 199 -19.74 5.29 19.84
N ALA A 200 -19.03 4.45 20.60
CA ALA A 200 -19.51 3.89 21.86
C ALA A 200 -19.57 4.90 23.02
N ASP A 201 -18.71 5.93 23.03
CA ASP A 201 -18.64 6.90 24.13
C ASP A 201 -19.64 8.06 24.00
N SER A 202 -20.36 8.15 22.87
CA SER A 202 -21.48 9.11 22.73
C SER A 202 -22.71 8.75 23.57
N SER A 203 -22.67 7.62 24.31
CA SER A 203 -23.72 7.19 25.24
C SER A 203 -23.46 7.59 26.70
N ARG A 204 -22.29 8.15 27.03
CA ARG A 204 -22.07 8.77 28.34
C ARG A 204 -22.41 10.26 28.25
N SER A 205 -23.71 10.51 28.26
CA SER A 205 -24.27 11.78 28.71
C SER A 205 -23.46 12.26 29.93
N PHE A 206 -22.85 13.42 29.83
CA PHE A 206 -22.46 14.22 30.98
C PHE A 206 -23.73 14.43 31.82
N ARG A 207 -24.00 13.51 32.76
CA ARG A 207 -24.94 13.78 33.85
C ARG A 207 -24.23 14.75 34.78
N ILE A 208 -24.56 16.03 34.62
CA ILE A 208 -24.35 17.01 35.68
C ILE A 208 -25.10 16.48 36.91
N PRO A 209 -24.43 16.21 38.05
CA PRO A 209 -25.12 15.83 39.28
C PRO A 209 -26.01 16.99 39.72
N ALA A 210 -27.30 16.72 39.94
CA ALA A 210 -28.26 17.68 40.45
C ALA A 210 -28.04 17.97 41.95
N THR A 211 -26.84 18.37 42.34
CA THR A 211 -26.51 18.90 43.67
C THR A 211 -25.28 19.83 43.58
N SER A 212 -25.41 20.97 42.92
CA SER A 212 -24.53 22.10 43.22
C SER A 212 -25.35 23.39 43.08
N SER A 213 -25.42 24.12 44.20
CA SER A 213 -26.10 25.40 44.33
C SER A 213 -25.53 26.42 43.34
N LEU A 214 -26.43 27.07 42.59
CA LEU A 214 -26.11 28.15 41.66
C LEU A 214 -25.42 29.32 42.41
N PRO A 215 -24.27 29.84 41.92
CA PRO A 215 -23.81 31.14 42.37
C PRO A 215 -24.69 32.22 41.73
N VAL A 216 -25.35 32.99 42.59
CA VAL A 216 -26.10 34.20 42.25
C VAL A 216 -25.12 35.23 41.66
N LEU A 217 -25.19 35.47 40.35
CA LEU A 217 -24.53 36.63 39.74
C LEU A 217 -25.41 37.86 39.96
N SER A 218 -25.13 38.57 41.05
CA SER A 218 -25.64 39.90 41.32
C SER A 218 -25.14 40.90 40.28
N ARG A 219 -26.10 41.67 39.79
CA ARG A 219 -25.99 42.92 39.04
C ARG A 219 -24.83 43.81 39.54
N TYR A 220 -24.07 44.37 38.61
CA TYR A 220 -23.62 45.76 38.77
C TYR A 220 -23.57 46.49 37.43
N ASN A 221 -24.49 47.44 37.28
CA ASN A 221 -24.41 48.56 36.34
C ASN A 221 -23.45 49.59 36.93
N ALA A 222 -22.49 50.07 36.15
CA ALA A 222 -21.90 51.39 36.37
C ALA A 222 -21.58 52.03 35.02
N LYS A 223 -22.47 52.94 34.60
CA LYS A 223 -22.19 53.99 33.62
C LYS A 223 -21.07 54.87 34.17
N HIS A 224 -20.11 55.24 33.33
CA HIS A 224 -19.68 56.64 33.28
C HIS A 224 -19.24 57.04 31.88
N ASN A 225 -20.03 57.95 31.31
CA ASN A 225 -19.68 58.85 30.21
C ASN A 225 -18.43 59.66 30.54
N ARG A 226 -17.54 59.85 29.55
CA ARG A 226 -17.15 61.20 29.11
C ARG A 226 -16.48 61.17 27.72
N SER A 227 -16.94 62.09 26.88
CA SER A 227 -16.52 62.36 25.51
C SER A 227 -15.26 63.24 25.45
N SER A 228 -14.55 63.18 24.32
CA SER A 228 -14.19 64.37 23.52
C SER A 228 -13.54 63.98 22.20
N SER A 229 -14.11 64.49 21.11
CA SER A 229 -13.61 64.49 19.73
C SER A 229 -12.29 65.26 19.57
N PHE A 230 -11.46 64.89 18.58
CA PHE A 230 -11.17 65.69 17.36
C PHE A 230 -10.00 65.08 16.55
N ASP A 231 -10.28 64.84 15.26
CA ASP A 231 -9.49 64.95 14.02
C ASP A 231 -7.95 64.86 13.97
N SER A 232 -7.48 63.98 13.05
CA SER A 232 -6.56 64.18 11.89
C SER A 232 -5.13 64.77 12.13
N VAL A 233 -4.02 64.46 11.45
CA VAL A 233 -3.61 64.02 10.09
C VAL A 233 -2.17 63.44 10.18
N SER A 234 -1.74 62.64 9.19
CA SER A 234 -0.36 62.18 8.97
C SER A 234 0.66 63.27 8.55
N SER A 235 1.92 63.08 8.96
CA SER A 235 3.18 63.81 8.66
C SER A 235 3.71 64.63 9.84
#